data_AF-A0A1I5GIG3-F1
#
_entry.id   AF-A0A1I5GIG3-F1
#
_cell.length_a   1.000
_cell.length_b   1.000
_cell.length_c   1.000
_cell.angle_alpha   90.00
_cell.angle_beta   90.00
_cell.angle_gamma   90.00
#
_symmetry.space_group_name_H-M   'P 1'
#
loop_
_entity.id
_entity.type
_entity.pdbx_description
1 polymer ?
#
loop_
_entity_poly.entity_id
_entity_poly.type
_entity_poly.pdbx_seq_one_letter_code
_entity_poly.pdbx_strand_id
1 'polypeptide(L)'
;MDAPLDDVSIDEISFPAIDGYALAALGYAPGWAGIGEDLPKGVFLQWADWVSSPRYLFDSKLPALENFAKFRGELRALCFSDDPWATRPAVELLTSGFTSIKPEVLDVKPSDVGAKAIGHFGFFRPDHRDTLWRGVAEWIQGE
;
A
#
# COMPACT_ATOMS: atom_id res chain seq x y z
N MET A 1 21.59 -4.13 12.71
CA MET A 1 20.86 -3.31 13.69
C MET A 1 19.41 -3.50 13.33
N ASP A 2 18.80 -4.53 13.90
CA ASP A 2 17.41 -4.90 13.64
C ASP A 2 16.52 -3.91 14.38
N ALA A 3 15.79 -3.08 13.63
CA ALA A 3 14.64 -2.39 14.18
C ALA A 3 13.54 -3.44 14.44
N PRO A 4 12.84 -3.42 15.57
CA PRO A 4 11.81 -4.39 15.85
C PRO A 4 10.64 -4.16 14.88
N LEU A 5 10.43 -5.10 13.97
CA LEU A 5 9.33 -5.11 12.99
C LEU A 5 7.99 -5.58 13.61
N ASP A 6 7.88 -5.53 14.94
CA ASP A 6 6.86 -6.25 15.70
C ASP A 6 5.52 -5.51 15.80
N ASP A 7 5.42 -4.27 15.29
CA ASP A 7 4.22 -3.43 15.46
C ASP A 7 3.74 -2.76 14.17
N VAL A 8 3.94 -3.39 13.01
CA VAL A 8 3.29 -2.91 11.78
C VAL A 8 1.84 -3.41 11.74
N SER A 9 1.01 -2.96 12.68
CA SER A 9 -0.36 -2.60 12.31
C SER A 9 -0.26 -1.36 11.43
N ILE A 10 -1.10 -1.26 10.40
CA ILE A 10 -1.28 0.03 9.73
C ILE A 10 -2.07 0.91 10.70
N ASP A 11 -1.40 1.38 11.75
CA ASP A 11 -1.91 2.37 12.66
C ASP A 11 -2.12 3.64 11.83
N GLU A 12 -3.39 4.02 11.70
CA GLU A 12 -3.88 5.15 10.91
C GLU A 12 -3.96 4.99 9.38
N ILE A 13 -4.62 3.93 8.87
CA ILE A 13 -5.51 4.23 7.73
C ILE A 13 -6.71 5.00 8.30
N SER A 14 -6.51 6.30 8.52
CA SER A 14 -7.60 7.22 8.81
C SER A 14 -8.42 7.39 7.53
N PHE A 15 -9.39 6.51 7.34
CA PHE A 15 -10.47 6.76 6.39
C PHE A 15 -11.34 7.88 6.99
N PRO A 16 -11.38 9.09 6.40
CA PRO A 16 -12.12 10.22 6.95
C PRO A 16 -13.65 9.99 7.02
N ALA A 17 -14.13 8.81 6.62
CA ALA A 17 -15.52 8.43 6.54
C ALA A 17 -15.94 7.29 7.50
N ILE A 18 -15.04 6.80 8.37
CA ILE A 18 -15.38 5.76 9.38
C ILE A 18 -15.61 6.39 10.75
N ASP A 19 -16.27 7.55 10.79
CA ASP A 19 -17.12 7.78 11.94
C ASP A 19 -18.29 6.80 11.74
N GLY A 20 -18.36 5.72 12.53
CA GLY A 20 -19.27 4.57 12.35
C GLY A 20 -20.77 4.86 12.13
N TYR A 21 -21.17 6.13 12.22
CA TYR A 21 -22.44 6.70 11.83
C TYR A 21 -22.81 6.49 10.34
N ALA A 22 -21.88 6.60 9.39
CA ALA A 22 -22.21 6.43 7.96
C ALA A 22 -22.62 4.97 7.64
N LEU A 23 -21.87 4.00 8.17
CA LEU A 23 -22.16 2.58 8.03
C LEU A 23 -23.45 2.17 8.75
N ALA A 24 -23.78 2.84 9.86
CA ALA A 24 -25.02 2.64 10.61
C ALA A 24 -26.25 3.25 9.91
N ALA A 25 -26.09 4.38 9.21
CA ALA A 25 -27.19 5.08 8.54
C ALA A 25 -27.48 4.52 7.12
N LEU A 26 -26.45 4.18 6.36
CA LEU A 26 -26.59 3.75 4.96
C LEU A 26 -26.71 2.23 4.81
N GLY A 27 -26.18 1.45 5.74
CA GLY A 27 -26.11 -0.02 5.62
C GLY A 27 -25.04 -0.51 4.63
N TYR A 28 -24.24 0.39 4.06
CA TYR A 28 -23.10 0.11 3.18
C TYR A 28 -22.02 1.18 3.37
N ALA A 29 -20.79 0.88 2.94
CA ALA A 29 -19.70 1.84 2.89
C ALA A 29 -19.67 2.46 1.48
N PRO A 30 -19.86 3.79 1.35
CA PRO A 30 -19.97 4.41 0.04
C PRO A 30 -18.60 4.55 -0.66
N GLY A 31 -18.54 4.30 -1.97
CA GLY A 31 -17.29 4.38 -2.74
C GLY A 31 -16.65 5.77 -2.73
N TRP A 32 -17.48 6.82 -2.66
CA TRP A 32 -17.02 8.21 -2.57
C TRP A 32 -16.26 8.54 -1.28
N ALA A 33 -16.31 7.67 -0.26
CA ALA A 33 -15.51 7.77 0.96
C ALA A 33 -14.02 7.44 0.74
N GLY A 34 -13.61 7.19 -0.52
CA GLY A 34 -12.25 6.85 -0.89
C GLY A 34 -12.03 5.36 -1.12
N ILE A 35 -13.03 4.51 -0.91
CA ILE A 35 -12.94 3.05 -1.10
C ILE A 35 -13.03 2.65 -2.58
N GLY A 36 -13.47 3.57 -3.45
CA GLY A 36 -13.57 3.40 -4.90
C GLY A 36 -14.98 2.99 -5.34
N GLU A 37 -15.54 1.95 -4.73
CA GLU A 37 -16.88 1.41 -5.03
C GLU A 37 -17.73 1.25 -3.77
N ASP A 38 -19.05 1.19 -3.94
CA ASP A 38 -19.96 0.91 -2.83
C ASP A 38 -19.77 -0.53 -2.34
N LEU A 39 -19.46 -0.69 -1.04
CA LEU A 39 -19.27 -2.00 -0.42
C LEU A 39 -20.40 -2.30 0.57
N PRO A 40 -21.03 -3.49 0.50
CA PRO A 40 -21.95 -3.93 1.54
C PRO A 40 -21.28 -3.90 2.91
N LYS A 41 -22.02 -3.50 3.96
CA LYS A 41 -21.48 -3.35 5.32
C LYS A 41 -20.67 -4.56 5.79
N GLY A 42 -21.16 -5.79 5.58
CA GLY A 42 -20.45 -7.01 6.01
C GLY A 42 -19.11 -7.20 5.30
N VAL A 43 -19.04 -6.85 4.01
CA VAL A 43 -17.80 -6.91 3.22
C VAL A 43 -16.80 -5.87 3.71
N PHE A 44 -17.26 -4.64 3.91
CA PHE A 44 -16.41 -3.57 4.43
C PHE A 44 -15.84 -3.92 5.82
N LEU A 45 -16.69 -4.43 6.74
CA LEU A 45 -16.25 -4.80 8.08
C LEU A 45 -15.25 -5.96 8.07
N GLN A 46 -15.45 -6.97 7.25
CA GLN A 46 -14.50 -8.07 7.11
C GLN A 46 -13.15 -7.57 6.56
N TRP A 47 -13.20 -6.69 5.56
CA TRP A 47 -11.99 -6.11 5.00
C TRP A 47 -11.26 -5.22 6.02
N ALA A 48 -11.99 -4.36 6.73
CA ALA A 48 -11.44 -3.50 7.77
C ALA A 48 -10.77 -4.32 8.89
N ASP A 49 -11.44 -5.37 9.38
CA ASP A 49 -10.88 -6.30 10.37
C ASP A 49 -9.58 -6.95 9.87
N TRP A 50 -9.57 -7.39 8.60
CA TRP A 50 -8.37 -7.99 8.00
C TRP A 50 -7.22 -6.98 7.89
N VAL A 51 -7.42 -5.79 7.31
CA VAL A 51 -6.33 -4.81 7.12
C VAL A 51 -5.84 -4.21 8.44
N SER A 52 -6.66 -4.23 9.50
CA SER A 52 -6.26 -3.82 10.85
C SER A 52 -5.51 -4.91 11.61
N SER A 53 -5.48 -6.15 11.13
CA SER A 53 -4.70 -7.22 11.77
C SER A 53 -3.20 -6.93 11.62
N PRO A 54 -2.39 -7.11 12.69
CA PRO A 54 -0.94 -7.10 12.58
C PRO A 54 -0.50 -8.08 11.50
N ARG A 55 0.42 -7.63 10.62
CA ARG A 55 0.98 -8.47 9.55
C ARG A 55 -0.08 -9.14 8.67
N TYR A 56 -1.23 -8.50 8.39
CA TYR A 56 -2.34 -9.08 7.62
C TYR A 56 -1.95 -9.70 6.25
N LEU A 57 -0.89 -9.18 5.61
CA LEU A 57 -0.30 -9.73 4.37
C LEU A 57 0.33 -11.11 4.55
N PHE A 58 0.59 -11.52 5.78
CA PHE A 58 1.24 -12.77 6.16
C PHE A 58 0.37 -13.67 7.05
N ASP A 59 -0.96 -13.51 6.99
CA ASP A 59 -1.88 -14.45 7.62
C ASP A 59 -1.63 -15.87 7.07
N SER A 60 -1.39 -16.82 7.97
CA SER A 60 -1.10 -18.23 7.65
C SER A 60 -2.25 -18.93 6.91
N LYS A 61 -3.46 -18.36 6.95
CA LYS A 61 -4.61 -18.83 6.19
C LYS A 61 -4.51 -18.52 4.69
N LEU A 62 -3.63 -17.61 4.27
CA LEU A 62 -3.45 -17.23 2.87
C LEU A 62 -2.69 -18.33 2.11
N PRO A 63 -3.30 -19.03 1.13
CA PRO A 63 -2.63 -20.11 0.40
C PRO A 63 -1.39 -19.64 -0.36
N ALA A 64 -1.36 -18.37 -0.76
CA ALA A 64 -0.27 -17.77 -1.52
C ALA A 64 0.93 -17.32 -0.65
N LEU A 65 0.88 -17.48 0.67
CA LEU A 65 1.93 -16.98 1.58
C LEU A 65 3.31 -17.55 1.23
N GLU A 66 3.37 -18.82 0.83
CA GLU A 66 4.63 -19.46 0.44
C GLU A 66 5.28 -18.85 -0.81
N ASN A 67 4.54 -18.09 -1.62
CA ASN A 67 5.06 -17.50 -2.85
C ASN A 67 6.07 -16.38 -2.57
N PHE A 68 5.91 -15.65 -1.47
CA PHE A 68 6.85 -14.60 -1.07
C PHE A 68 8.28 -15.13 -0.94
N ALA A 69 8.45 -16.26 -0.25
CA ALA A 69 9.74 -16.91 -0.07
C ALA A 69 10.24 -17.65 -1.33
N LYS A 70 9.37 -17.88 -2.34
CA LYS A 70 9.74 -18.53 -3.61
C LYS A 70 10.17 -17.54 -4.69
N PHE A 71 9.86 -16.25 -4.52
CA PHE A 71 10.27 -15.21 -5.47
C PHE A 71 11.80 -15.08 -5.51
N ARG A 72 12.36 -14.90 -6.71
CA ARG A 72 13.81 -14.76 -6.96
C ARG A 72 14.17 -13.63 -7.94
N GLY A 73 13.18 -12.86 -8.39
CA GLY A 73 13.41 -11.74 -9.29
C GLY A 73 13.93 -10.50 -8.57
N GLU A 74 14.18 -9.44 -9.32
CA GLU A 74 14.43 -8.12 -8.73
C GLU A 74 13.11 -7.49 -8.29
N LEU A 75 13.14 -6.74 -7.19
CA LEU A 75 11.97 -6.08 -6.63
C LEU A 75 12.36 -4.67 -6.20
N ARG A 76 11.76 -3.68 -6.86
CA ARG A 76 11.80 -2.28 -6.46
C ARG A 76 10.41 -1.82 -6.03
N ALA A 77 10.30 -1.24 -4.84
CA ALA A 77 9.10 -0.62 -4.31
C ALA A 77 9.32 0.89 -4.19
N LEU A 78 8.39 1.67 -4.74
CA LEU A 78 8.37 3.12 -4.58
C LEU A 78 7.41 3.48 -3.43
N CYS A 79 7.90 4.21 -2.46
CA CYS A 79 7.14 4.74 -1.33
C CYS A 79 6.98 6.25 -1.51
N PHE A 80 5.74 6.73 -1.70
CA PHE A 80 5.49 8.16 -1.87
C PHE A 80 5.26 8.81 -0.51
N SER A 81 5.95 9.91 -0.23
CA SER A 81 5.91 10.54 1.10
C SER A 81 4.54 11.14 1.46
N ASP A 82 3.68 11.36 0.47
CA ASP A 82 2.33 11.91 0.61
C ASP A 82 1.22 10.87 0.32
N ASP A 83 1.56 9.58 0.30
CA ASP A 83 0.59 8.48 0.23
C ASP A 83 0.13 8.06 1.64
N PRO A 84 -1.15 8.28 2.00
CA PRO A 84 -1.67 7.91 3.31
C PRO A 84 -2.00 6.42 3.46
N TRP A 85 -1.90 5.63 2.38
CA TRP A 85 -2.33 4.22 2.34
C TRP A 85 -1.12 3.28 2.25
N ALA A 86 -0.26 3.47 1.25
CA ALA A 86 0.98 2.69 1.11
C ALA A 86 2.13 3.39 1.85
N THR A 87 1.96 3.57 3.15
CA THR A 87 2.96 4.21 4.01
C THR A 87 4.25 3.42 4.05
N ARG A 88 5.35 4.08 4.45
CA ARG A 88 6.66 3.44 4.55
C ARG A 88 6.64 2.14 5.39
N PRO A 89 6.04 2.10 6.59
CA PRO A 89 5.90 0.85 7.34
C PRO A 89 5.09 -0.23 6.60
N ALA A 90 4.01 0.14 5.91
CA ALA A 90 3.19 -0.83 5.16
C ALA A 90 3.98 -1.45 3.99
N VAL A 91 4.78 -0.65 3.28
CA VAL A 91 5.68 -1.13 2.22
C VAL A 91 6.80 -2.00 2.80
N GLU A 92 7.38 -1.62 3.94
CA GLU A 92 8.39 -2.44 4.63
C GLU A 92 7.80 -3.77 5.11
N LEU A 93 6.57 -3.78 5.62
CA LEU A 93 5.85 -5.00 5.95
C LEU A 93 5.72 -5.89 4.72
N LEU A 94 5.15 -5.38 3.62
CA LEU A 94 5.00 -6.16 2.38
C LEU A 94 6.34 -6.73 1.89
N THR A 95 7.38 -5.88 1.84
CA THR A 95 8.69 -6.26 1.33
C THR A 95 9.43 -7.24 2.25
N SER A 96 9.15 -7.23 3.56
CA SER A 96 9.74 -8.18 4.52
C SER A 96 9.42 -9.64 4.23
N GLY A 97 8.34 -9.93 3.48
CA GLY A 97 7.97 -11.29 3.09
C GLY A 97 8.92 -11.90 2.07
N PHE A 98 9.57 -11.09 1.24
CA PHE A 98 10.43 -11.53 0.15
C PHE A 98 11.83 -11.94 0.64
N THR A 99 11.88 -12.94 1.51
CA THR A 99 13.09 -13.37 2.26
C THR A 99 14.23 -13.94 1.41
N SER A 100 13.95 -14.30 0.16
CA SER A 100 14.95 -14.88 -0.74
C SER A 100 15.66 -13.86 -1.63
N ILE A 101 15.30 -12.59 -1.50
CA ILE A 101 15.93 -11.47 -2.21
C ILE A 101 16.13 -10.31 -1.24
N LYS A 102 16.81 -9.26 -1.70
CA LYS A 102 16.86 -7.98 -1.00
C LYS A 102 16.05 -6.95 -1.80
N PRO A 103 14.80 -6.65 -1.41
CA PRO A 103 14.01 -5.59 -2.02
C PRO A 103 14.73 -4.24 -1.97
N GLU A 104 14.60 -3.46 -3.04
CA GLU A 104 14.98 -2.05 -3.06
C GLU A 104 13.74 -1.21 -2.77
N VAL A 105 13.76 -0.45 -1.68
CA VAL A 105 12.66 0.47 -1.32
C VAL A 105 13.16 1.90 -1.47
N LEU A 106 12.52 2.66 -2.34
CA LEU A 106 12.87 4.04 -2.64
C LEU A 106 11.80 4.99 -2.09
N ASP A 107 12.22 5.99 -1.33
CA ASP A 107 11.35 7.08 -0.91
C ASP A 107 11.33 8.16 -2.01
N VAL A 108 10.13 8.58 -2.39
CA VAL A 108 9.91 9.61 -3.41
C VAL A 108 9.02 10.70 -2.83
N LYS A 109 9.55 11.92 -2.79
CA LYS A 109 8.77 13.11 -2.42
C LYS A 109 8.19 13.75 -3.67
N PRO A 110 7.03 14.43 -3.59
CA PRO A 110 6.52 15.23 -4.71
C PRO A 110 7.55 16.22 -5.27
N SER A 111 8.39 16.80 -4.39
CA SER A 111 9.47 17.71 -4.78
C SER A 111 10.52 17.08 -5.69
N ASP A 112 10.77 15.78 -5.55
CA ASP A 112 11.82 15.06 -6.30
C ASP A 112 11.45 14.93 -7.79
N VAL A 113 10.15 15.04 -8.11
CA VAL A 113 9.60 14.95 -9.46
C VAL A 113 8.91 16.25 -9.91
N GLY A 114 9.10 17.34 -9.16
CA GLY A 114 8.50 18.64 -9.48
C GLY A 114 6.97 18.67 -9.40
N ALA A 115 6.35 17.73 -8.69
CA ALA A 115 4.90 17.65 -8.52
C ALA A 115 4.45 18.36 -7.25
N LYS A 116 3.21 18.87 -7.25
CA LYS A 116 2.58 19.43 -6.04
C LYS A 116 2.18 18.34 -5.05
N ALA A 117 1.73 17.20 -5.57
CA ALA A 117 1.35 16.01 -4.82
C ALA A 117 1.43 14.80 -5.76
N ILE A 118 1.70 13.62 -5.22
CA ILE A 118 1.56 12.32 -5.87
C ILE A 118 0.36 11.62 -5.21
N GLY A 119 0.48 11.23 -3.94
CA GLY A 119 -0.53 10.46 -3.23
C GLY A 119 -0.73 9.05 -3.82
N HIS A 120 -1.71 8.31 -3.29
CA HIS A 120 -1.83 6.87 -3.57
C HIS A 120 -1.98 6.49 -5.05
N PHE A 121 -2.88 7.18 -5.76
CA PHE A 121 -3.12 6.93 -7.19
C PHE A 121 -2.37 7.90 -8.11
N GLY A 122 -1.58 8.82 -7.55
CA GLY A 122 -0.87 9.85 -8.30
C GLY A 122 0.06 9.26 -9.34
N PHE A 123 0.78 8.20 -8.98
CA PHE A 123 1.70 7.52 -9.88
C PHE A 123 1.06 7.27 -11.25
N PHE A 124 -0.18 6.80 -11.32
CA PHE A 124 -0.85 6.44 -12.58
C PHE A 124 -1.38 7.63 -13.40
N ARG A 125 -1.12 8.88 -12.99
CA ARG A 125 -1.54 10.05 -13.77
C ARG A 125 -0.56 10.35 -14.91
N PRO A 126 -1.05 10.76 -16.10
CA PRO A 126 -0.19 11.08 -17.24
C PRO A 126 0.88 12.14 -16.97
N ASP A 127 0.63 13.05 -16.00
CA ASP A 127 1.57 14.09 -15.57
C ASP A 127 2.92 13.52 -15.10
N HIS A 128 2.96 12.25 -14.68
CA HIS A 128 4.19 11.58 -14.23
C HIS A 128 4.87 10.73 -15.30
N ARG A 129 4.43 10.80 -16.55
CA ARG A 129 5.00 10.02 -17.66
C ARG A 129 6.49 10.22 -17.82
N ASP A 130 6.94 11.48 -17.81
CA ASP A 130 8.35 11.81 -18.04
C ASP A 130 9.19 11.85 -16.76
N THR A 131 8.57 11.66 -15.59
CA THR A 131 9.25 11.62 -14.29
C THR A 131 9.23 10.21 -13.71
N LEU A 132 8.14 9.81 -13.05
CA LEU A 132 8.05 8.51 -12.37
C LEU A 132 8.06 7.34 -13.34
N TRP A 133 7.27 7.40 -14.43
CA TRP A 133 7.13 6.24 -15.33
C TRP A 133 8.42 5.96 -16.09
N ARG A 134 9.10 7.02 -16.53
CA ARG A 134 10.38 6.91 -17.22
C ARG A 134 11.40 6.16 -16.36
N GLY A 135 11.59 6.58 -15.10
CA GLY A 135 12.56 5.91 -14.21
C GLY A 135 12.19 4.46 -13.88
N VAL A 136 10.90 4.12 -13.79
CA VAL A 136 10.45 2.73 -13.64
C VAL A 136 10.68 1.92 -14.92
N ALA A 137 10.41 2.50 -16.09
CA ALA A 137 10.62 1.83 -17.37
C ALA A 137 12.10 1.51 -17.62
N GLU A 138 12.98 2.48 -17.39
CA GLU A 138 14.45 2.32 -17.47
C GLU A 138 14.92 1.19 -16.56
N TRP A 139 14.44 1.15 -15.30
CA TRP A 139 14.75 0.07 -14.36
C TRP A 139 14.27 -1.30 -14.86
N ILE A 140 13.04 -1.41 -15.37
CA ILE A 140 12.52 -2.68 -15.90
C ILE A 140 13.32 -3.13 -17.13
N GLN A 141 13.80 -2.19 -17.95
CA GLN A 141 14.59 -2.46 -19.16
C GLN A 141 16.06 -2.78 -18.85
N GLY A 142 16.53 -2.49 -17.63
CA GLY A 142 17.92 -2.66 -17.24
C GLY A 142 18.86 -1.63 -17.89
N GLU A 143 18.33 -0.44 -18.21
CA GLU A 143 19.08 0.72 -18.71
C GLU A 143 19.75 1.49 -17.57
#